data_AF-A0A396ZWA3-F1
#
_entry.id   AF-A0A396ZWA3-F1
#
_cell.length_a   1.000
_cell.length_b   1.000
_cell.length_c   1.000
_cell.angle_alpha   90.00
_cell.angle_beta   90.00
_cell.angle_gamma   90.00
#
_symmetry.space_group_name_H-M   'P 1'
#
loop_
_entity.id
_entity.type
_entity.pdbx_description
1 polymer ?
#
loop_
_entity_poly.entity_id
_entity_poly.type
_entity_poly.pdbx_seq_one_letter_code
_entity_poly.pdbx_strand_id
1 'polypeptide(L)'
;MSTSLASQLNALKVHATSAPSQRKLASFLHEPKVASKIDIRTTYEHAKQALDHLCGMDGSLDVFHTTLLHPSKVQAQFNRALLTKDENAAVDVDLGLLLDALSPYFLLPPTHQLLEYLIRRYEIYTWNVEQILGATLCYHESPVFARLVTICDLNKYPRWAFLEAVKVNNVPLLRANLAKRCFTDPSIVRFIYDAGRRIGAKNPKLMALYTLLAMEVLDKSKISDQILRWVLPNVLDGLRDRTFPEHQLSSYMVATKLTSKAVLAHVARTQIVSAIAKTALAHAQLDALLCLVSVVQAQPFEALPID
;
A
#
# COMPACT_ATOMS: atom_id res chain seq x y z
N MET A 1 -25.01 -34.45 8.36
CA MET A 1 -25.87 -33.51 7.62
C MET A 1 -26.10 -32.28 8.51
N SER A 2 -25.23 -31.26 8.42
CA SER A 2 -25.45 -29.99 9.13
C SER A 2 -26.65 -29.29 8.50
N THR A 3 -27.68 -29.01 9.31
CA THR A 3 -28.92 -28.39 8.83
C THR A 3 -28.65 -26.96 8.38
N SER A 4 -29.39 -26.49 7.36
CA SER A 4 -29.33 -25.09 6.87
C SER A 4 -29.48 -24.07 8.02
N LEU A 5 -30.28 -24.42 9.03
CA LEU A 5 -30.44 -23.66 10.26
C LEU A 5 -29.13 -23.56 11.07
N ALA A 6 -28.32 -24.62 11.16
CA ALA A 6 -27.03 -24.59 11.86
C ALA A 6 -25.99 -23.73 11.12
N SER A 7 -25.99 -23.72 9.79
CA SER A 7 -25.16 -22.78 9.01
C SER A 7 -25.62 -21.33 9.16
N GLN A 8 -26.94 -21.10 9.20
CA GLN A 8 -27.53 -19.78 9.43
C GLN A 8 -27.27 -19.30 10.87
N LEU A 9 -27.35 -20.18 11.87
CA LEU A 9 -26.99 -19.89 13.27
C LEU A 9 -25.51 -19.63 13.45
N ASN A 10 -24.62 -20.30 12.69
CA ASN A 10 -23.20 -19.98 12.71
C ASN A 10 -22.89 -18.65 12.01
N ALA A 11 -23.54 -18.34 10.89
CA ALA A 11 -23.41 -17.04 10.23
C ALA A 11 -23.94 -15.91 11.14
N LEU A 12 -25.09 -16.13 11.80
CA LEU A 12 -25.65 -15.21 12.78
C LEU A 12 -24.81 -15.14 14.05
N LYS A 13 -24.21 -16.24 14.54
CA LYS A 13 -23.24 -16.18 15.65
C LYS A 13 -22.01 -15.40 15.26
N VAL A 14 -21.47 -15.52 14.05
CA VAL A 14 -20.36 -14.66 13.60
C VAL A 14 -20.77 -13.18 13.57
N HIS A 15 -22.06 -12.88 13.37
CA HIS A 15 -22.58 -11.51 13.44
C HIS A 15 -23.06 -11.07 14.84
N ALA A 16 -23.38 -12.01 15.75
CA ALA A 16 -23.96 -11.78 17.07
C ALA A 16 -23.01 -12.09 18.24
N THR A 17 -21.83 -12.71 17.99
CA THR A 17 -20.76 -12.87 18.99
C THR A 17 -20.02 -11.55 19.28
N SER A 18 -20.46 -10.43 18.72
CA SER A 18 -20.16 -9.12 19.29
C SER A 18 -21.08 -8.76 20.46
N ALA A 19 -21.38 -9.70 21.36
CA ALA A 19 -21.57 -9.32 22.74
C ALA A 19 -20.22 -8.71 23.22
N PRO A 20 -20.21 -7.62 24.01
CA PRO A 20 -18.99 -6.90 24.37
C PRO A 20 -18.16 -7.66 25.42
N SER A 21 -17.87 -8.94 25.18
CA SER A 21 -16.84 -9.66 25.91
C SER A 21 -15.49 -9.11 25.48
N GLN A 22 -15.06 -8.03 26.15
CA GLN A 22 -13.71 -7.48 26.14
C GLN A 22 -13.04 -7.46 24.75
N ARG A 23 -13.52 -6.63 23.82
CA ARG A 23 -12.63 -6.20 22.73
C ARG A 23 -11.42 -5.56 23.40
N LYS A 24 -10.27 -6.24 23.35
CA LYS A 24 -9.00 -5.66 23.83
C LYS A 24 -8.84 -4.33 23.12
N LEU A 25 -8.65 -3.27 23.91
CA LEU A 25 -8.42 -1.94 23.38
C LEU A 25 -7.23 -1.98 22.43
N ALA A 26 -7.47 -1.64 21.16
CA ALA A 26 -6.44 -1.57 20.15
C ALA A 26 -5.55 -0.35 20.43
N SER A 27 -4.25 -0.58 20.55
CA SER A 27 -3.24 0.46 20.75
C SER A 27 -1.98 0.06 20.01
N PHE A 28 -1.44 1.01 19.25
CA PHE A 28 -0.17 0.89 18.58
C PHE A 28 0.99 1.19 19.49
N LEU A 29 0.88 2.12 20.43
CA LEU A 29 1.98 2.54 21.28
C LEU A 29 2.06 1.80 22.61
N HIS A 30 0.93 1.31 23.13
CA HIS A 30 0.84 0.83 24.50
C HIS A 30 0.26 -0.57 24.58
N GLU A 31 0.65 -1.32 25.61
CA GLU A 31 -0.04 -2.56 25.96
C GLU A 31 -1.47 -2.26 26.42
N PRO A 32 -2.42 -3.19 26.25
CA PRO A 32 -3.83 -2.97 26.59
C PRO A 32 -4.07 -2.45 28.02
N LYS A 33 -3.25 -2.87 29.00
CA LYS A 33 -3.33 -2.43 30.41
C LYS A 33 -2.94 -0.97 30.61
N VAL A 34 -2.03 -0.45 29.80
CA VAL A 34 -1.57 0.94 29.85
C VAL A 34 -2.51 1.79 28.99
N ALA A 35 -2.83 1.33 27.80
CA ALA A 35 -3.75 2.00 26.88
C ALA A 35 -5.12 2.29 27.51
N SER A 36 -5.64 1.37 28.35
CA SER A 36 -6.93 1.56 29.03
C SER A 36 -6.95 2.69 30.06
N LYS A 37 -5.77 3.14 30.51
CA LYS A 37 -5.62 4.25 31.47
C LYS A 37 -5.42 5.60 30.80
N ILE A 38 -5.08 5.62 29.51
CA ILE A 38 -4.86 6.84 28.73
C ILE A 38 -6.19 7.19 28.08
N ASP A 39 -6.75 8.36 28.35
CA ASP A 39 -7.99 8.78 27.72
C ASP A 39 -7.76 9.27 26.28
N ILE A 40 -8.84 9.38 25.50
CA ILE A 40 -8.74 9.79 24.10
C ILE A 40 -8.24 11.23 23.94
N ARG A 41 -8.49 12.09 24.93
CA ARG A 41 -8.04 13.48 24.93
C ARG A 41 -6.52 13.57 25.06
N THR A 42 -5.91 12.83 25.98
CA THR A 42 -4.44 12.76 26.08
C THR A 42 -3.82 12.24 24.78
N THR A 43 -4.40 11.18 24.20
CA THR A 43 -3.93 10.67 22.90
C THR A 43 -4.05 11.71 21.79
N TYR A 44 -5.13 12.49 21.76
CA TYR A 44 -5.28 13.59 20.81
C TYR A 44 -4.23 14.69 21.00
N GLU A 45 -3.95 15.09 22.25
CA GLU A 45 -2.96 16.12 22.53
C GLU A 45 -1.56 15.69 22.07
N HIS A 46 -1.18 14.42 22.28
CA HIS A 46 0.06 13.86 21.73
C HIS A 46 0.06 13.82 20.20
N ALA A 47 -1.06 13.43 19.57
CA ALA A 47 -1.17 13.40 18.12
C ALA A 47 -1.08 14.81 17.51
N LYS A 48 -1.66 15.83 18.15
CA LYS A 48 -1.55 17.21 17.71
C LYS A 48 -0.09 17.69 17.76
N GLN A 49 0.61 17.48 18.87
CA GLN A 49 2.03 17.84 19.00
C GLN A 49 2.91 17.13 17.97
N ALA A 50 2.61 15.85 17.72
CA ALA A 50 3.31 15.08 16.71
C ALA A 50 3.02 15.58 15.29
N LEU A 51 1.81 16.07 15.01
CA LEU A 51 1.47 16.69 13.72
C LEU A 51 2.22 18.01 13.58
N ASP A 52 2.27 18.85 14.63
CA ASP A 52 3.05 20.09 14.64
C ASP A 52 4.52 19.82 14.28
N HIS A 53 5.12 18.77 14.86
CA HIS A 53 6.49 18.38 14.57
C HIS A 53 6.68 17.89 13.12
N LEU A 54 5.74 17.12 12.58
CA LEU A 54 5.78 16.68 11.19
C LEU A 54 5.55 17.84 10.21
N CYS A 55 4.68 18.80 10.54
CA CYS A 55 4.47 20.03 9.76
C CYS A 55 5.75 20.88 9.68
N GLY A 56 6.59 20.84 10.72
CA GLY A 56 7.94 21.44 10.68
C GLY A 56 8.88 20.81 9.64
N MET A 57 8.59 19.59 9.19
CA MET A 57 9.32 18.88 8.13
C MET A 57 8.62 18.98 6.77
N ASP A 58 7.29 18.89 6.75
CA ASP A 58 6.44 18.96 5.56
C ASP A 58 5.17 19.77 5.85
N GLY A 59 5.16 21.02 5.40
CA GLY A 59 4.03 21.94 5.59
C GLY A 59 2.74 21.50 4.90
N SER A 60 2.78 20.53 3.97
CA SER A 60 1.56 20.01 3.34
C SER A 60 0.66 19.23 4.30
N LEU A 61 1.18 18.86 5.49
CA LEU A 61 0.43 18.18 6.54
C LEU A 61 -0.45 19.12 7.37
N ASP A 62 -0.27 20.44 7.29
CA ASP A 62 -0.98 21.41 8.14
C ASP A 62 -2.50 21.35 7.98
N VAL A 63 -2.98 21.01 6.77
CA VAL A 63 -4.41 20.82 6.47
C VAL A 63 -5.09 19.82 7.40
N PHE A 64 -4.34 18.87 7.98
CA PHE A 64 -4.91 17.85 8.85
C PHE A 64 -5.27 18.36 10.26
N HIS A 65 -4.74 19.51 10.69
CA HIS A 65 -5.18 20.18 11.92
C HIS A 65 -6.63 20.63 11.86
N THR A 66 -7.12 21.03 10.68
CA THR A 66 -8.48 21.55 10.50
C THR A 66 -9.48 20.48 10.07
N THR A 67 -9.02 19.26 9.77
CA THR A 67 -9.86 18.13 9.35
C THR A 67 -9.92 17.04 10.42
N LEU A 68 -9.08 16.02 10.34
CA LEU A 68 -9.09 14.84 11.20
C LEU A 68 -8.60 15.12 12.63
N LEU A 69 -7.75 16.14 12.82
CA LEU A 69 -7.28 16.59 14.13
C LEU A 69 -7.96 17.89 14.58
N HIS A 70 -9.12 18.24 14.02
CA HIS A 70 -9.86 19.41 14.51
C HIS A 70 -10.35 19.16 15.95
N PRO A 71 -10.27 20.13 16.89
CA PRO A 71 -10.67 19.94 18.28
C PRO A 71 -12.08 19.41 18.50
N SER A 72 -13.03 19.78 17.62
CA SER A 72 -14.40 19.28 17.67
C SER A 72 -14.49 17.76 17.47
N LYS A 73 -13.54 17.16 16.74
CA LYS A 73 -13.51 15.71 16.48
C LYS A 73 -13.19 14.92 17.73
N VAL A 74 -12.60 15.51 18.77
CA VAL A 74 -12.34 14.83 20.06
C VAL A 74 -13.59 14.86 20.94
N GLN A 75 -14.32 15.97 20.90
CA GLN A 75 -15.47 16.22 21.78
C GLN A 75 -16.76 15.61 21.24
N ALA A 76 -16.86 15.39 19.92
CA ALA A 76 -18.03 14.80 19.30
C ALA A 76 -18.26 13.34 19.77
N GLN A 77 -19.53 12.96 19.96
CA GLN A 77 -19.88 11.55 19.96
C GLN A 77 -19.67 11.00 18.56
N PHE A 78 -18.70 10.10 18.41
CA PHE A 78 -18.38 9.46 17.14
C PHE A 78 -18.18 7.99 17.41
N ASN A 79 -18.92 7.18 16.65
CA ASN A 79 -18.78 5.74 16.62
C ASN A 79 -18.94 5.33 15.17
N ARG A 80 -17.87 4.77 14.60
CA ARG A 80 -17.80 4.45 13.17
C ARG A 80 -18.85 3.42 12.74
N ALA A 81 -19.22 2.51 13.64
CA ALA A 81 -20.26 1.52 13.40
C ALA A 81 -21.68 2.11 13.35
N LEU A 82 -21.88 3.34 13.84
CA LEU A 82 -23.19 4.02 13.81
C LEU A 82 -23.32 5.01 12.65
N LEU A 83 -22.24 5.27 11.91
CA LEU A 83 -22.28 6.13 10.73
C LEU A 83 -22.97 5.43 9.57
N THR A 84 -23.61 6.23 8.72
CA THR A 84 -24.10 5.77 7.42
C THR A 84 -22.93 5.35 6.52
N LYS A 85 -23.26 4.65 5.43
CA LYS A 85 -22.25 4.20 4.46
C LYS A 85 -21.50 5.38 3.83
N ASP A 86 -22.20 6.44 3.49
CA ASP A 86 -21.63 7.60 2.81
C ASP A 86 -20.76 8.44 3.77
N GLU A 87 -21.17 8.57 5.03
CA GLU A 87 -20.35 9.19 6.08
C GLU A 87 -19.06 8.39 6.34
N ASN A 88 -19.16 7.06 6.39
CA ASN A 88 -17.99 6.20 6.53
C ASN A 88 -17.03 6.36 5.34
N ALA A 89 -17.56 6.41 4.12
CA ALA A 89 -16.76 6.61 2.91
C ALA A 89 -16.05 7.98 2.90
N ALA A 90 -16.73 9.05 3.36
CA ALA A 90 -16.10 10.37 3.49
C ALA A 90 -14.93 10.34 4.49
N VAL A 91 -15.12 9.68 5.65
CA VAL A 91 -14.06 9.49 6.64
C VAL A 91 -12.92 8.63 6.09
N ASP A 92 -13.22 7.59 5.30
CA ASP A 92 -12.22 6.76 4.62
C ASP A 92 -11.34 7.56 3.66
N VAL A 93 -11.92 8.52 2.93
CA VAL A 93 -11.17 9.40 2.02
C VAL A 93 -10.20 10.27 2.81
N ASP A 94 -10.67 10.98 3.84
CA ASP A 94 -9.82 11.85 4.66
C ASP A 94 -8.68 11.06 5.33
N LEU A 95 -8.98 9.88 5.87
CA LEU A 95 -7.98 9.00 6.47
C LEU A 95 -6.97 8.47 5.46
N GLY A 96 -7.42 8.13 4.25
CA GLY A 96 -6.55 7.74 3.16
C GLY A 96 -5.53 8.84 2.82
N LEU A 97 -6.00 10.08 2.71
CA LEU A 97 -5.13 11.23 2.42
C LEU A 97 -4.07 11.44 3.51
N LEU A 98 -4.45 11.35 4.79
CA LEU A 98 -3.49 11.47 5.89
C LEU A 98 -2.52 10.29 5.93
N LEU A 99 -2.99 9.05 5.78
CA LEU A 99 -2.13 7.86 5.79
C LEU A 99 -1.10 7.90 4.66
N ASP A 100 -1.51 8.33 3.47
CA ASP A 100 -0.61 8.51 2.32
C ASP A 100 0.44 9.58 2.61
N ALA A 101 0.04 10.71 3.19
CA ALA A 101 0.96 11.80 3.55
C ALA A 101 1.94 11.40 4.67
N LEU A 102 1.55 10.48 5.56
CA LEU A 102 2.41 9.94 6.62
C LEU A 102 3.37 8.84 6.15
N SER A 103 3.14 8.25 4.97
CA SER A 103 3.94 7.14 4.43
C SER A 103 5.47 7.39 4.42
N PRO A 104 5.98 8.57 3.98
CA PRO A 104 7.43 8.84 3.99
C PRO A 104 8.02 8.86 5.41
N TYR A 105 7.20 9.21 6.40
CA TYR A 105 7.58 9.44 7.80
C TYR A 105 7.23 8.27 8.72
N PHE A 106 6.78 7.13 8.17
CA PHE A 106 6.22 6.03 8.95
C PHE A 106 7.09 5.58 10.13
N LEU A 107 8.41 5.53 9.95
CA LEU A 107 9.35 5.06 10.99
C LEU A 107 9.65 6.09 12.08
N LEU A 108 9.16 7.33 11.95
CA LEU A 108 9.41 8.38 12.92
C LEU A 108 8.42 8.27 14.10
N PRO A 109 8.88 8.39 15.37
CA PRO A 109 8.00 8.35 16.54
C PRO A 109 6.78 9.30 16.52
N PRO A 110 6.86 10.54 15.97
CA PRO A 110 5.70 11.41 15.81
C PRO A 110 4.58 10.75 14.99
N THR A 111 4.92 10.09 13.88
CA THR A 111 3.95 9.37 13.05
C THR A 111 3.23 8.29 13.84
N HIS A 112 3.93 7.61 14.76
CA HIS A 112 3.32 6.60 15.62
C HIS A 112 2.30 7.19 16.61
N GLN A 113 2.54 8.40 17.12
CA GLN A 113 1.57 9.12 17.97
C GLN A 113 0.31 9.51 17.19
N LEU A 114 0.45 9.92 15.94
CA LEU A 114 -0.71 10.14 15.06
C LEU A 114 -1.47 8.85 14.82
N LEU A 115 -0.78 7.78 14.44
CA LEU A 115 -1.40 6.47 14.20
C LEU A 115 -2.14 5.95 15.43
N GLU A 116 -1.60 6.15 16.64
CA GLU A 116 -2.29 5.81 17.89
C GLU A 116 -3.65 6.50 17.99
N TYR A 117 -3.69 7.82 17.74
CA TYR A 117 -4.95 8.56 17.74
C TYR A 117 -5.90 8.05 16.66
N LEU A 118 -5.41 7.81 15.44
CA LEU A 118 -6.26 7.31 14.36
C LEU A 118 -6.83 5.92 14.65
N ILE A 119 -6.04 5.04 15.27
CA ILE A 119 -6.46 3.70 15.69
C ILE A 119 -7.52 3.78 16.77
N ARG A 120 -7.33 4.63 17.78
CA ARG A 120 -8.25 4.74 18.91
C ARG A 120 -9.52 5.53 18.60
N ARG A 121 -9.42 6.57 17.77
CA ARG A 121 -10.53 7.46 17.44
C ARG A 121 -11.36 6.94 16.28
N TYR A 122 -10.68 6.56 15.20
CA TYR A 122 -11.31 6.19 13.95
C TYR A 122 -11.34 4.68 13.74
N GLU A 123 -10.67 3.85 14.56
CA GLU A 123 -10.65 2.39 14.37
C GLU A 123 -10.06 1.96 13.01
N ILE A 124 -9.06 2.69 12.50
CA ILE A 124 -8.46 2.42 11.17
C ILE A 124 -7.93 0.99 11.00
N TYR A 125 -7.57 0.33 12.11
CA TYR A 125 -7.15 -1.07 12.15
C TYR A 125 -8.24 -2.06 11.73
N THR A 126 -9.51 -1.64 11.71
CA THR A 126 -10.66 -2.46 11.29
C THR A 126 -11.24 -2.01 9.97
N TRP A 127 -11.26 -0.69 9.71
CA TRP A 127 -11.97 -0.10 8.56
C TRP A 127 -11.05 0.29 7.40
N ASN A 128 -9.76 0.54 7.66
CA ASN A 128 -8.82 1.10 6.68
C ASN A 128 -7.54 0.27 6.53
N VAL A 129 -7.62 -1.05 6.76
CA VAL A 129 -6.44 -1.94 6.72
C VAL A 129 -5.70 -1.84 5.39
N GLU A 130 -6.41 -1.79 4.27
CA GLU A 130 -5.75 -1.65 2.96
C GLU A 130 -5.06 -0.29 2.80
N GLN A 131 -5.62 0.81 3.32
CA GLN A 131 -4.93 2.11 3.28
C GLN A 131 -3.68 2.10 4.16
N ILE A 132 -3.76 1.49 5.35
CA ILE A 132 -2.60 1.29 6.24
C ILE A 132 -1.51 0.50 5.52
N LEU A 133 -1.86 -0.64 4.92
CA LEU A 133 -0.89 -1.47 4.20
C LEU A 133 -0.33 -0.73 2.99
N GLY A 134 -1.14 0.00 2.23
CA GLY A 134 -0.68 0.79 1.09
C GLY A 134 0.36 1.83 1.48
N ALA A 135 0.16 2.50 2.62
CA ALA A 135 1.09 3.51 3.13
C ALA A 135 2.36 2.92 3.78
N THR A 136 2.33 1.67 4.26
CA THR A 136 3.39 1.15 5.15
C THR A 136 4.12 -0.09 4.63
N LEU A 137 3.63 -0.75 3.57
CA LEU A 137 4.18 -2.02 3.11
C LEU A 137 5.63 -1.95 2.61
N CYS A 138 6.12 -0.79 2.16
CA CYS A 138 7.55 -0.61 1.86
C CYS A 138 8.47 -0.78 3.08
N TYR A 139 7.91 -0.84 4.29
CA TYR A 139 8.62 -1.07 5.55
C TYR A 139 8.37 -2.49 6.11
N HIS A 140 7.99 -3.45 5.27
CA HIS A 140 7.56 -4.79 5.69
C HIS A 140 8.57 -5.57 6.54
N GLU A 141 9.86 -5.28 6.39
CA GLU A 141 10.97 -5.86 7.16
C GLU A 141 11.25 -5.14 8.49
N SER A 142 10.50 -4.09 8.82
CA SER A 142 10.65 -3.38 10.09
C SER A 142 9.81 -4.00 11.22
N PRO A 143 10.31 -3.96 12.47
CA PRO A 143 9.50 -4.38 13.63
C PRO A 143 8.29 -3.47 13.86
N VAL A 144 8.38 -2.20 13.44
CA VAL A 144 7.28 -1.23 13.51
C VAL A 144 6.11 -1.67 12.62
N PHE A 145 6.38 -2.13 11.40
CA PHE A 145 5.36 -2.69 10.52
C PHE A 145 4.74 -3.95 11.11
N ALA A 146 5.57 -4.89 11.61
CA ALA A 146 5.06 -6.11 12.25
C ALA A 146 4.09 -5.78 13.38
N ARG A 147 4.47 -4.84 14.26
CA ARG A 147 3.64 -4.35 15.35
C ARG A 147 2.31 -3.78 14.85
N LEU A 148 2.31 -2.99 13.77
CA LEU A 148 1.09 -2.42 13.19
C LEU A 148 0.14 -3.52 12.66
N VAL A 149 0.71 -4.54 12.00
CA VAL A 149 -0.05 -5.70 11.50
C VAL A 149 -0.69 -6.48 12.65
N THR A 150 -0.06 -6.56 13.83
CA THR A 150 -0.66 -7.27 14.98
C THR A 150 -2.03 -6.72 15.39
N ILE A 151 -2.28 -5.43 15.13
CA ILE A 151 -3.49 -4.72 15.53
C ILE A 151 -4.57 -4.79 14.46
N CYS A 152 -4.18 -4.92 13.18
CA CYS A 152 -5.09 -4.93 12.04
C CYS A 152 -6.04 -6.14 12.07
N ASP A 153 -7.34 -5.94 11.80
CA ASP A 153 -8.32 -7.01 11.66
C ASP A 153 -8.27 -7.61 10.25
N LEU A 154 -7.39 -8.60 10.06
CA LEU A 154 -7.18 -9.25 8.77
C LEU A 154 -8.34 -10.15 8.32
N ASN A 155 -9.28 -10.50 9.21
CA ASN A 155 -10.40 -11.39 8.86
C ASN A 155 -11.32 -10.79 7.79
N LYS A 156 -11.43 -9.46 7.77
CA LYS A 156 -12.20 -8.72 6.76
C LYS A 156 -11.48 -8.60 5.42
N TYR A 157 -10.19 -8.96 5.36
CA TYR A 157 -9.35 -8.72 4.20
C TYR A 157 -8.59 -10.00 3.79
N PRO A 158 -9.27 -10.96 3.11
CA PRO A 158 -8.69 -12.26 2.77
C PRO A 158 -7.45 -12.19 1.87
N ARG A 159 -7.33 -11.10 1.08
CA ARG A 159 -6.09 -10.77 0.33
C ARG A 159 -4.86 -10.78 1.24
N TRP A 160 -5.00 -10.31 2.47
CA TRP A 160 -3.91 -10.13 3.43
C TRP A 160 -3.79 -11.26 4.46
N ALA A 161 -4.52 -12.37 4.29
CA ALA A 161 -4.48 -13.50 5.21
C ALA A 161 -3.07 -14.10 5.42
N PHE A 162 -2.15 -13.94 4.45
CA PHE A 162 -0.76 -14.38 4.62
C PHE A 162 0.01 -13.60 5.68
N LEU A 163 -0.46 -12.41 6.07
CA LEU A 163 0.09 -11.62 7.16
C LEU A 163 -0.31 -12.14 8.54
N GLU A 164 -1.18 -13.16 8.64
CA GLU A 164 -1.57 -13.73 9.93
C GLU A 164 -0.35 -14.30 10.69
N ALA A 165 0.62 -14.87 9.97
CA ALA A 165 1.87 -15.32 10.56
C ALA A 165 2.69 -14.17 11.17
N VAL A 166 2.65 -12.98 10.57
CA VAL A 166 3.29 -11.76 11.09
C VAL A 166 2.54 -11.29 12.34
N LYS A 167 1.19 -11.28 12.27
CA LYS A 167 0.31 -10.88 13.37
C LYS A 167 0.50 -11.75 14.62
N VAL A 168 0.54 -13.08 14.47
CA VAL A 168 0.64 -14.02 15.59
C VAL A 168 2.03 -13.99 16.22
N ASN A 169 3.08 -13.96 15.41
CA ASN A 169 4.46 -14.07 15.90
C ASN A 169 5.11 -12.71 16.22
N ASN A 170 4.50 -11.61 15.76
CA ASN A 170 5.04 -10.25 15.86
C ASN A 170 6.49 -10.15 15.32
N VAL A 171 6.74 -10.80 14.18
CA VAL A 171 8.04 -10.77 13.50
C VAL A 171 7.90 -10.12 12.12
N PRO A 172 8.91 -9.37 11.65
CA PRO A 172 8.84 -8.71 10.34
C PRO A 172 8.56 -9.69 9.18
N LEU A 173 7.88 -9.18 8.16
CA LEU A 173 7.59 -9.94 6.95
C LEU A 173 8.87 -10.01 6.10
N LEU A 174 9.44 -11.20 5.98
CA LEU A 174 10.57 -11.44 5.09
C LEU A 174 10.20 -11.16 3.63
N ARG A 175 11.07 -10.47 2.90
CA ARG A 175 10.88 -10.19 1.46
C ARG A 175 10.57 -11.43 0.64
N ALA A 176 11.23 -12.55 0.92
CA ALA A 176 11.00 -13.82 0.22
C ALA A 176 9.55 -14.32 0.36
N ASN A 177 8.90 -14.09 1.50
CA ASN A 177 7.50 -14.46 1.73
C ASN A 177 6.55 -13.52 0.98
N LEU A 178 6.85 -12.21 0.95
CA LEU A 178 6.09 -11.24 0.16
C LEU A 178 6.19 -11.55 -1.35
N ALA A 179 7.41 -11.83 -1.84
CA ALA A 179 7.65 -12.25 -3.21
C ALA A 179 6.88 -13.53 -3.54
N LYS A 180 6.99 -14.57 -2.70
CA LYS A 180 6.23 -15.83 -2.84
C LYS A 180 4.73 -15.56 -2.99
N ARG A 181 4.18 -14.62 -2.22
CA ARG A 181 2.76 -14.24 -2.35
C ARG A 181 2.46 -13.49 -3.65
N CYS A 182 3.35 -12.62 -4.10
CA CYS A 182 3.21 -11.94 -5.40
C CYS A 182 3.20 -12.91 -6.59
N PHE A 183 3.92 -14.03 -6.50
CA PHE A 183 3.87 -15.10 -7.50
C PHE A 183 2.50 -15.77 -7.59
N THR A 184 1.86 -16.02 -6.44
CA THR A 184 0.60 -16.78 -6.40
C THR A 184 -0.62 -15.90 -6.61
N ASP A 185 -0.54 -14.62 -6.26
CA ASP A 185 -1.67 -13.70 -6.27
C ASP A 185 -1.30 -12.35 -6.90
N PRO A 186 -1.63 -12.14 -8.19
CA PRO A 186 -1.36 -10.88 -8.89
C PRO A 186 -2.08 -9.67 -8.28
N SER A 187 -3.13 -9.86 -7.46
CA SER A 187 -3.81 -8.75 -6.81
C SER A 187 -2.91 -8.01 -5.83
N ILE A 188 -1.93 -8.70 -5.25
CA ILE A 188 -0.93 -8.10 -4.36
C ILE A 188 0.02 -7.21 -5.17
N VAL A 189 0.51 -7.68 -6.32
CA VAL A 189 1.40 -6.88 -7.17
C VAL A 189 0.69 -5.62 -7.67
N ARG A 190 -0.57 -5.75 -8.09
CA ARG A 190 -1.41 -4.60 -8.48
C ARG A 190 -1.59 -3.62 -7.34
N PHE A 191 -1.91 -4.11 -6.15
CA PHE A 191 -2.04 -3.26 -4.97
C PHE A 191 -0.76 -2.46 -4.66
N ILE A 192 0.41 -3.10 -4.75
CA ILE A 192 1.70 -2.45 -4.51
C ILE A 192 1.99 -1.42 -5.60
N TYR A 193 1.67 -1.74 -6.85
CA TYR A 193 1.77 -0.80 -7.97
C TYR A 193 0.89 0.43 -7.75
N ASP A 194 -0.39 0.24 -7.41
CA ASP A 194 -1.35 1.33 -7.18
C ASP A 194 -0.92 2.21 -6.00
N ALA A 195 -0.39 1.63 -4.93
CA ALA A 195 0.22 2.37 -3.82
C ALA A 195 1.46 3.15 -4.28
N GLY A 196 2.32 2.53 -5.09
CA GLY A 196 3.48 3.18 -5.70
C GLY A 196 3.11 4.35 -6.62
N ARG A 197 2.04 4.25 -7.40
CA ARG A 197 1.55 5.35 -8.25
C ARG A 197 1.03 6.52 -7.44
N ARG A 198 0.24 6.21 -6.41
CA ARG A 198 -0.46 7.21 -5.60
C ARG A 198 0.45 7.95 -4.62
N ILE A 199 1.42 7.25 -4.03
CA ILE A 199 2.24 7.77 -2.93
C ILE A 199 3.72 7.92 -3.34
N GLY A 200 4.17 7.20 -4.38
CA GLY A 200 5.58 7.02 -4.69
C GLY A 200 6.37 8.29 -4.92
N ALA A 201 5.74 9.35 -5.44
CA ALA A 201 6.41 10.65 -5.60
C ALA A 201 6.88 11.24 -4.25
N LYS A 202 6.13 11.00 -3.16
CA LYS A 202 6.52 11.38 -1.79
C LYS A 202 7.33 10.30 -1.09
N ASN A 203 7.07 9.03 -1.39
CA ASN A 203 7.78 7.88 -0.82
C ASN A 203 8.26 6.91 -1.92
N PRO A 204 9.42 7.17 -2.56
CA PRO A 204 9.90 6.37 -3.69
C PRO A 204 10.18 4.90 -3.33
N LYS A 205 10.29 4.58 -2.03
CA LYS A 205 10.46 3.21 -1.53
C LYS A 205 9.31 2.28 -1.95
N LEU A 206 8.09 2.80 -2.13
CA LEU A 206 6.95 2.01 -2.60
C LEU A 206 7.13 1.58 -4.05
N MET A 207 7.56 2.51 -4.91
CA MET A 207 7.85 2.19 -6.31
C MET A 207 9.07 1.27 -6.43
N ALA A 208 10.10 1.48 -5.60
CA ALA A 208 11.24 0.57 -5.51
C ALA A 208 10.83 -0.85 -5.09
N LEU A 209 9.94 -0.98 -4.09
CA LEU A 209 9.38 -2.28 -3.67
C LEU A 209 8.62 -2.94 -4.83
N TYR A 210 7.74 -2.21 -5.52
CA TYR A 210 7.04 -2.73 -6.71
C TYR A 210 8.04 -3.25 -7.74
N THR A 211 9.03 -2.43 -8.10
CA THR A 211 10.05 -2.76 -9.10
C THR A 211 10.76 -4.06 -8.74
N LEU A 212 11.21 -4.17 -7.50
CA LEU A 212 11.92 -5.35 -7.02
C LEU A 212 11.06 -6.61 -7.10
N LEU A 213 9.81 -6.54 -6.63
CA LEU A 213 8.90 -7.69 -6.63
C LEU A 213 8.48 -8.07 -8.05
N ALA A 214 8.20 -7.10 -8.93
CA ALA A 214 7.89 -7.35 -10.33
C ALA A 214 9.06 -8.02 -11.05
N MET A 215 10.29 -7.53 -10.84
CA MET A 215 11.51 -8.13 -11.38
C MET A 215 11.72 -9.56 -10.89
N GLU A 216 11.50 -9.81 -9.59
CA GLU A 216 11.61 -11.15 -9.01
C GLU A 216 10.56 -12.10 -9.61
N VAL A 217 9.30 -11.64 -9.73
CA VAL A 217 8.22 -12.39 -10.36
C VAL A 217 8.55 -12.75 -11.81
N LEU A 218 9.03 -11.79 -12.60
CA LEU A 218 9.45 -12.02 -13.98
C LEU A 218 10.66 -12.95 -14.09
N ASP A 219 11.56 -12.92 -13.11
CA ASP A 219 12.76 -13.74 -13.15
C ASP A 219 12.48 -15.22 -12.89
N LYS A 220 11.69 -15.54 -11.86
CA LYS A 220 11.43 -16.93 -11.44
C LYS A 220 10.21 -17.56 -12.12
N SER A 221 9.39 -16.78 -12.83
CA SER A 221 8.22 -17.30 -13.56
C SER A 221 8.52 -17.56 -15.03
N LYS A 222 7.84 -18.55 -15.62
CA LYS A 222 7.60 -18.54 -17.07
C LYS A 222 6.56 -17.47 -17.37
N ILE A 223 6.84 -16.62 -18.37
CA ILE A 223 5.94 -15.53 -18.73
C ILE A 223 4.65 -16.11 -19.32
N SER A 224 3.55 -15.94 -18.60
CA SER A 224 2.21 -16.36 -18.99
C SER A 224 1.34 -15.16 -19.35
N ASP A 225 0.22 -15.40 -20.04
CA ASP A 225 -0.75 -14.35 -20.36
C ASP A 225 -1.28 -13.64 -19.09
N GLN A 226 -1.41 -14.36 -17.98
CA GLN A 226 -1.82 -13.79 -16.71
C GLN A 226 -0.81 -12.75 -16.20
N ILE A 227 0.49 -13.01 -16.36
CA ILE A 227 1.55 -12.07 -16.01
C ILE A 227 1.53 -10.87 -16.96
N LEU A 228 1.47 -11.13 -18.27
CA LEU A 228 1.42 -10.08 -19.28
C LEU A 228 0.26 -9.10 -19.08
N ARG A 229 -0.91 -9.59 -18.67
CA ARG A 229 -2.11 -8.76 -18.41
C ARG A 229 -1.93 -7.68 -17.36
N TRP A 230 -1.03 -7.86 -16.39
CA TRP A 230 -0.75 -6.82 -15.40
C TRP A 230 0.58 -6.11 -15.65
N VAL A 231 1.60 -6.80 -16.16
CA VAL A 231 2.91 -6.18 -16.40
C VAL A 231 2.85 -5.17 -17.54
N LEU A 232 2.24 -5.53 -18.68
CA LEU A 232 2.26 -4.66 -19.87
C LEU A 232 1.57 -3.31 -19.64
N PRO A 233 0.36 -3.24 -19.06
CA PRO A 233 -0.25 -1.95 -18.76
C PRO A 233 0.59 -1.10 -17.81
N ASN A 234 1.15 -1.71 -16.75
CA ASN A 234 1.96 -1.01 -15.76
C ASN A 234 3.26 -0.45 -16.37
N VAL A 235 3.93 -1.24 -17.21
CA VAL A 235 5.12 -0.80 -17.95
C VAL A 235 4.76 0.35 -18.89
N LEU A 236 3.71 0.23 -19.69
CA LEU A 236 3.34 1.29 -20.64
C LEU A 236 2.90 2.57 -19.93
N ASP A 237 2.18 2.47 -18.82
CA ASP A 237 1.80 3.62 -17.99
C ASP A 237 3.05 4.33 -17.44
N GLY A 238 3.98 3.59 -16.84
CA GLY A 238 5.16 4.21 -16.24
C GLY A 238 6.22 4.68 -17.24
N LEU A 239 6.36 4.04 -18.40
CA LEU A 239 7.18 4.59 -19.49
C LEU A 239 6.68 5.98 -19.91
N ARG A 240 5.36 6.18 -19.88
CA ARG A 240 4.72 7.45 -20.27
C ARG A 240 4.70 8.51 -19.17
N ASP A 241 5.01 8.12 -17.94
CA ASP A 241 4.97 9.02 -16.79
C ASP A 241 6.21 9.91 -16.74
N ARG A 242 6.01 11.19 -17.11
CA ARG A 242 7.05 12.23 -17.06
C ARG A 242 7.13 12.97 -15.73
N THR A 243 6.17 12.73 -14.82
CA THR A 243 6.05 13.49 -13.57
C THR A 243 6.79 12.82 -12.42
N PHE A 244 6.97 11.50 -12.49
CA PHE A 244 7.58 10.71 -11.45
C PHE A 244 8.75 9.87 -12.00
N PRO A 245 9.99 10.37 -11.93
CA PRO A 245 11.17 9.71 -12.51
C PRO A 245 11.37 8.26 -12.06
N GLU A 246 11.16 7.94 -10.78
CA GLU A 246 11.36 6.60 -10.25
C GLU A 246 10.34 5.59 -10.82
N HIS A 247 9.14 6.04 -11.19
CA HIS A 247 8.18 5.19 -11.90
C HIS A 247 8.60 4.92 -13.34
N GLN A 248 9.19 5.91 -14.00
CA GLN A 248 9.74 5.74 -15.34
C GLN A 248 10.95 4.78 -15.32
N LEU A 249 11.88 4.97 -14.39
CA LEU A 249 13.04 4.08 -14.18
C LEU A 249 12.61 2.65 -13.83
N SER A 250 11.63 2.51 -12.93
CA SER A 250 10.99 1.21 -12.63
C SER A 250 10.52 0.51 -13.90
N SER A 251 9.85 1.27 -14.77
CA SER A 251 9.29 0.74 -16.02
C SER A 251 10.37 0.36 -17.02
N TYR A 252 11.49 1.08 -17.09
CA TYR A 252 12.65 0.67 -17.89
C TYR A 252 13.22 -0.68 -17.42
N MET A 253 13.38 -0.86 -16.10
CA MET A 253 13.89 -2.11 -15.53
C MET A 253 12.96 -3.29 -15.84
N VAL A 254 11.65 -3.11 -15.56
CA VAL A 254 10.63 -4.15 -15.77
C VAL A 254 10.47 -4.46 -17.26
N ALA A 255 10.48 -3.45 -18.14
CA ALA A 255 10.43 -3.65 -19.59
C ALA A 255 11.61 -4.48 -20.09
N THR A 256 12.83 -4.10 -19.70
CA THR A 256 14.07 -4.81 -20.08
C THR A 256 14.06 -6.27 -19.64
N LYS A 257 13.56 -6.54 -18.42
CA LYS A 257 13.43 -7.91 -17.91
C LYS A 257 12.35 -8.70 -18.63
N LEU A 258 11.22 -8.07 -18.93
CA LEU A 258 10.12 -8.72 -19.63
C LEU A 258 10.55 -9.14 -21.04
N THR A 259 11.16 -8.23 -21.80
CA THR A 259 11.55 -8.48 -23.20
C THR A 259 12.71 -9.47 -23.32
N SER A 260 13.59 -9.56 -22.32
CA SER A 260 14.63 -10.60 -22.29
C SER A 260 14.10 -11.99 -21.95
N LYS A 261 12.92 -12.11 -21.33
CA LYS A 261 12.33 -13.40 -20.90
C LYS A 261 11.26 -13.93 -21.86
N ALA A 262 10.63 -13.07 -22.66
CA ALA A 262 9.56 -13.47 -23.56
C ALA A 262 9.54 -12.64 -24.85
N VAL A 263 9.18 -13.30 -25.96
CA VAL A 263 8.88 -12.62 -27.22
C VAL A 263 7.48 -12.04 -27.14
N LEU A 264 7.38 -10.72 -27.26
CA LEU A 264 6.11 -10.00 -27.19
C LEU A 264 5.46 -9.90 -28.58
N ALA A 265 4.14 -9.75 -28.61
CA ALA A 265 3.40 -9.46 -29.84
C ALA A 265 3.87 -8.14 -30.48
N HIS A 266 3.74 -8.01 -31.81
CA HIS A 266 4.27 -6.85 -32.57
C HIS A 266 3.78 -5.53 -32.01
N VAL A 267 2.48 -5.44 -31.76
CA VAL A 267 1.85 -4.24 -31.19
C VAL A 267 2.48 -3.85 -29.85
N ALA A 268 2.71 -4.82 -28.95
CA ALA A 268 3.26 -4.54 -27.62
C ALA A 268 4.71 -4.05 -27.68
N ARG A 269 5.57 -4.73 -28.46
CA ARG A 269 6.99 -4.32 -28.59
C ARG A 269 7.13 -2.96 -29.29
N THR A 270 6.32 -2.68 -30.31
CA THR A 270 6.27 -1.36 -30.97
C THR A 270 5.83 -0.26 -29.99
N GLN A 271 4.81 -0.51 -29.18
CA GLN A 271 4.35 0.46 -28.17
C GLN A 271 5.40 0.75 -27.10
N ILE A 272 6.15 -0.26 -26.64
CA ILE A 272 7.23 -0.08 -25.67
C ILE A 272 8.35 0.79 -26.26
N VAL A 273 8.82 0.46 -27.46
CA VAL A 273 9.88 1.22 -28.15
C VAL A 273 9.48 2.67 -28.40
N SER A 274 8.28 2.90 -28.95
CA SER A 274 7.76 4.24 -29.21
C SER A 274 7.57 5.04 -27.91
N ALA A 275 7.11 4.39 -26.83
CA ALA A 275 7.00 5.03 -25.52
C ALA A 275 8.37 5.50 -25.01
N ILE A 276 9.37 4.60 -24.91
CA ILE A 276 10.72 4.94 -24.43
C ILE A 276 11.32 6.11 -25.23
N ALA A 277 11.26 6.04 -26.57
CA ALA A 277 11.84 7.07 -27.43
C ALA A 277 11.17 8.44 -27.28
N LYS A 278 9.85 8.49 -27.06
CA LYS A 278 9.10 9.74 -26.98
C LYS A 278 9.12 10.39 -25.60
N THR A 279 9.31 9.63 -24.53
CA THR A 279 9.05 10.13 -23.16
C THR A 279 10.29 10.24 -22.28
N ALA A 280 11.48 9.88 -22.81
CA ALA A 280 12.74 10.03 -22.12
C ALA A 280 12.96 11.47 -21.59
N LEU A 281 13.09 11.60 -20.27
CA LEU A 281 13.44 12.87 -19.62
C LEU A 281 14.94 13.15 -19.78
N ALA A 282 15.32 14.43 -19.79
CA ALA A 282 16.71 14.85 -20.02
C ALA A 282 17.72 14.18 -19.06
N HIS A 283 17.36 14.02 -17.80
CA HIS A 283 18.23 13.39 -16.79
C HIS A 283 18.25 11.85 -16.85
N ALA A 284 17.32 11.23 -17.59
CA ALA A 284 17.16 9.76 -17.69
C ALA A 284 17.44 9.25 -19.12
N GLN A 285 18.06 10.07 -19.99
CA GLN A 285 18.30 9.71 -21.39
C GLN A 285 19.20 8.48 -21.54
N LEU A 286 20.23 8.34 -20.68
CA LEU A 286 21.11 7.18 -20.71
C LEU A 286 20.36 5.90 -20.34
N ASP A 287 19.56 5.94 -19.28
CA ASP A 287 18.76 4.79 -18.84
C ASP A 287 17.71 4.40 -19.90
N ALA A 288 17.06 5.40 -20.50
CA ALA A 288 16.13 5.19 -21.60
C ALA A 288 16.82 4.55 -22.81
N LEU A 289 18.02 5.03 -23.18
CA LEU A 289 18.81 4.48 -24.29
C LEU A 289 19.23 3.04 -24.01
N LEU A 290 19.72 2.74 -22.80
CA LEU A 290 20.10 1.38 -22.41
C LEU A 290 18.90 0.42 -22.44
N CYS A 291 17.74 0.88 -21.96
CA CYS A 291 16.49 0.13 -22.03
C CYS A 291 16.09 -0.11 -23.50
N LEU A 292 16.12 0.93 -24.34
CA LEU A 292 15.78 0.85 -25.76
C LEU A 292 16.66 -0.17 -26.48
N VAL A 293 17.98 -0.08 -26.30
CA VAL A 293 18.95 -1.03 -26.88
C VAL A 293 18.64 -2.46 -26.44
N SER A 294 18.41 -2.67 -25.13
CA SER A 294 18.11 -3.99 -24.59
C SER A 294 16.80 -4.56 -25.13
N VAL A 295 15.76 -3.74 -25.27
CA VAL A 295 14.46 -4.14 -25.83
C VAL A 295 14.59 -4.51 -27.30
N VAL A 296 15.27 -3.69 -28.09
CA VAL A 296 15.47 -3.93 -29.53
C VAL A 296 16.32 -5.18 -29.78
N GLN A 297 17.37 -5.40 -28.99
CA GLN A 297 18.21 -6.60 -29.10
C GLN A 297 17.46 -7.88 -28.72
N ALA A 298 16.54 -7.81 -27.76
CA ALA A 298 15.83 -8.99 -27.24
C ALA A 298 14.55 -9.34 -28.02
N GLN A 299 14.11 -8.53 -28.96
CA GLN A 299 12.82 -8.69 -29.65
C GLN A 299 12.98 -8.71 -31.18
N PRO A 300 12.14 -9.48 -31.89
CA PRO A 300 12.20 -9.53 -33.34
C PRO A 300 11.62 -8.24 -33.96
N PHE A 301 12.49 -7.39 -34.48
CA PHE A 301 12.14 -6.20 -35.25
C PHE A 301 12.64 -6.35 -36.69
N GLU A 302 11.73 -6.22 -37.66
CA GLU A 302 12.09 -6.11 -39.09
C GLU A 302 12.46 -4.66 -39.43
N ALA A 303 11.75 -3.71 -38.84
CA ALA A 303 12.05 -2.28 -38.87
C ALA A 303 11.69 -1.65 -37.52
N LEU A 304 12.39 -0.58 -37.15
CA LEU A 304 12.04 0.21 -35.97
C LEU A 304 10.81 1.08 -36.26
N PRO A 305 9.93 1.29 -35.27
CA PRO A 305 8.78 2.17 -35.44
C PRO A 305 9.24 3.60 -35.71
N ILE A 306 8.64 4.20 -36.73
CA ILE A 306 8.96 5.55 -37.22
C ILE A 306 8.06 6.60 -36.55
N ASP A 307 6.88 6.16 -36.05
CA ASP A 307 5.85 7.01 -35.45
C ASP A 307 6.04 7.24 -33.95
#